data_AF-A0A939V2W7-F1
#
_entry.id   AF-A0A939V2W7-F1
#
_cell.length_a   1.000
_cell.length_b   1.000
_cell.length_c   1.000
_cell.angle_alpha   90.00
_cell.angle_beta   90.00
_cell.angle_gamma   90.00
#
_symmetry.space_group_name_H-M   'P 1'
#
loop_
_entity.id
_entity.type
_entity.pdbx_description
1 polymer ?
#
loop_
_entity_poly.entity_id
_entity_poly.type
_entity_poly.pdbx_seq_one_letter_code
_entity_poly.pdbx_strand_id
1 'polypeptide(L)'
;MTNLLNPNKYRYNEQSTKYIRNTITSWISELNTNYVLTVQFPIEKRTDDYEYSKSLLKSTMKDLEYFLLGNDWYKHHIPFIAFCESSISGTYHYHIFIYDNDVKLQDMKDALNKVFEKTGYDMHNLYLDPFFTVNTPNYCTKEIMGDKNRHFDTDRIITSFELFDIDTRYSKSQSRRARAKPKRKR
;
A
#
# COMPACT_ATOMS: atom_id res chain seq x y z
N MET A 1 28.24 -14.93 -0.50
CA MET A 1 26.86 -15.41 -0.30
C MET A 1 26.06 -15.03 -1.52
N THR A 2 25.75 -16.01 -2.36
CA THR A 2 25.05 -15.83 -3.64
C THR A 2 23.56 -15.64 -3.40
N ASN A 3 23.03 -14.46 -3.73
CA ASN A 3 21.60 -14.21 -3.81
C ASN A 3 20.98 -15.19 -4.81
N LEU A 4 20.30 -16.22 -4.31
CA LEU A 4 19.40 -17.06 -5.10
C LEU A 4 18.16 -16.22 -5.42
N LEU A 5 18.27 -15.41 -6.48
CA LEU A 5 17.12 -14.79 -7.11
C LEU A 5 16.17 -15.93 -7.54
N ASN A 6 14.93 -15.86 -7.07
CA ASN A 6 13.86 -16.79 -7.41
C ASN A 6 13.82 -16.98 -8.94
N PRO A 7 14.08 -18.20 -9.47
CA PRO A 7 14.26 -18.43 -10.91
C PRO A 7 12.99 -18.20 -11.74
N ASN A 8 11.84 -18.00 -11.09
CA ASN A 8 10.55 -17.76 -11.74
C ASN A 8 10.15 -16.28 -11.84
N LYS A 9 11.00 -15.32 -11.44
CA LYS A 9 10.73 -13.89 -11.70
C LYS A 9 11.01 -13.57 -13.17
N TYR A 10 9.97 -13.20 -13.91
CA TYR A 10 10.09 -12.65 -15.27
C TYR A 10 11.04 -11.45 -15.25
N ARG A 11 12.16 -11.53 -15.97
CA ARG A 11 13.09 -10.42 -16.14
C ARG A 11 12.73 -9.64 -17.39
N TYR A 12 12.15 -8.46 -17.19
CA TYR A 12 11.85 -7.51 -18.26
C TYR A 12 13.09 -6.69 -18.60
N ASN A 13 13.38 -6.47 -19.88
CA ASN A 13 14.45 -5.56 -20.27
C ASN A 13 14.10 -4.10 -19.87
N GLU A 14 15.09 -3.21 -19.84
CA GLU A 14 14.92 -1.82 -19.39
C GLU A 14 13.78 -1.07 -20.12
N GLN A 15 13.63 -1.30 -21.42
CA GLN A 15 12.58 -0.67 -22.23
C GLN A 15 11.18 -1.17 -21.82
N SER A 16 11.02 -2.48 -21.63
CA SER A 16 9.79 -3.09 -21.13
C SER A 16 9.49 -2.64 -19.70
N THR A 17 10.49 -2.54 -18.83
CA THR A 17 10.30 -2.02 -17.46
C THR A 17 9.82 -0.56 -17.50
N LYS A 18 10.42 0.28 -18.33
CA LYS A 18 10.01 1.68 -18.49
C LYS A 18 8.58 1.80 -19.00
N TYR A 19 8.19 0.94 -19.95
CA TYR A 19 6.81 0.88 -20.43
C TYR A 19 5.85 0.49 -19.30
N ILE A 20 6.13 -0.60 -18.59
CA ILE A 20 5.32 -1.08 -17.44
C ILE A 20 5.20 0.03 -16.37
N ARG A 21 6.31 0.70 -16.04
CA ARG A 21 6.32 1.82 -15.10
C ARG A 21 5.38 2.93 -15.54
N ASN A 22 5.48 3.37 -16.78
CA ASN A 22 4.62 4.42 -17.30
C ASN A 22 3.14 4.00 -17.25
N THR A 23 2.83 2.75 -17.60
CA THR A 23 1.47 2.21 -17.51
C THR A 23 0.93 2.25 -16.08
N ILE A 24 1.72 1.79 -15.11
CA ILE A 24 1.33 1.80 -13.69
C ILE A 24 1.19 3.23 -13.17
N THR A 25 2.13 4.13 -13.50
CA THR A 25 2.05 5.55 -13.14
C THR A 25 0.76 6.19 -13.65
N SER A 26 0.40 5.95 -14.92
CA SER A 26 -0.83 6.46 -15.51
C SER A 26 -2.05 5.92 -14.76
N TRP A 27 -2.07 4.61 -14.47
CA TRP A 27 -3.15 4.01 -13.72
C TRP A 27 -3.30 4.60 -12.30
N ILE A 28 -2.20 4.80 -11.57
CA ILE A 28 -2.24 5.44 -10.23
C ILE A 28 -2.72 6.88 -10.34
N SER A 29 -2.32 7.60 -11.39
CA SER A 29 -2.76 8.99 -11.60
C SER A 29 -4.27 9.08 -11.86
N GLU A 30 -4.90 8.00 -12.32
CA GLU A 30 -6.35 7.87 -12.46
C GLU A 30 -7.04 7.42 -11.16
N LEU A 31 -6.29 6.89 -10.18
CA LEU A 31 -6.83 6.64 -8.85
C LEU A 31 -7.09 8.00 -8.19
N ASN A 32 -8.35 8.28 -7.88
CA ASN A 32 -8.77 9.50 -7.20
C ASN A 32 -8.38 9.49 -5.71
N THR A 33 -7.10 9.27 -5.42
CA THR A 33 -6.58 9.23 -4.06
C THR A 33 -6.28 10.64 -3.57
N ASN A 34 -6.69 10.93 -2.33
CA ASN A 34 -6.50 12.26 -1.74
C ASN A 34 -5.15 12.37 -1.01
N TYR A 35 -4.61 11.25 -0.53
CA TYR A 35 -3.42 11.19 0.31
C TYR A 35 -2.59 9.95 0.04
N VAL A 36 -1.28 10.07 0.22
CA VAL A 36 -0.34 8.94 0.26
C VAL A 36 0.08 8.73 1.69
N LEU A 37 -0.11 7.51 2.19
CA LEU A 37 0.43 7.09 3.48
C LEU A 37 1.81 6.50 3.25
N THR A 38 2.83 7.08 3.87
CA THR A 38 4.16 6.47 3.92
C THR A 38 4.37 5.77 5.25
N VAL A 39 4.90 4.55 5.18
CA VAL A 39 5.22 3.71 6.33
C VAL A 39 6.71 3.45 6.35
N GLN A 40 7.39 4.03 7.33
CA GLN A 40 8.81 3.81 7.61
C GLN A 40 8.97 3.33 9.05
N PHE A 41 9.33 2.07 9.24
CA PHE A 41 9.41 1.52 10.59
C PHE A 41 10.50 2.19 11.44
N PRO A 42 10.31 2.22 12.78
CA PRO A 42 11.35 2.62 13.72
C PRO A 42 12.66 1.86 13.51
N ILE A 43 13.78 2.47 13.90
CA ILE A 43 15.13 1.94 13.64
C ILE A 43 15.27 0.47 14.10
N GLU A 44 14.71 0.14 15.26
CA GLU A 44 14.75 -1.18 15.87
C GLU A 44 13.92 -2.25 15.13
N LYS A 45 13.00 -1.83 14.25
CA LYS A 45 12.17 -2.71 13.42
C LYS A 45 12.53 -2.69 11.93
N ARG A 46 13.44 -1.80 11.52
CA ARG A 46 13.92 -1.76 10.13
C ARG A 46 14.69 -3.04 9.81
N THR A 47 14.46 -3.56 8.61
CA THR A 47 15.00 -4.86 8.19
C THR A 47 15.15 -4.94 6.67
N ASP A 48 16.11 -5.74 6.23
CA ASP A 48 16.30 -6.19 4.85
C ASP A 48 15.61 -7.53 4.55
N ASP A 49 14.94 -8.13 5.54
CA ASP A 49 14.03 -9.27 5.35
C ASP A 49 12.68 -8.75 4.85
N TYR A 50 12.38 -9.04 3.58
CA TYR A 50 11.17 -8.56 2.92
C TYR A 50 9.90 -9.17 3.53
N GLU A 51 9.92 -10.45 3.89
CA GLU A 51 8.75 -11.13 4.46
C GLU A 51 8.47 -10.62 5.87
N TYR A 52 9.51 -10.43 6.67
CA TYR A 52 9.36 -9.80 7.98
C TYR A 52 8.84 -8.37 7.86
N SER A 53 9.39 -7.55 6.97
CA SER A 53 8.91 -6.18 6.75
C SER A 53 7.45 -6.13 6.26
N LYS A 54 7.08 -7.04 5.35
CA LYS A 54 5.70 -7.20 4.86
C LYS A 54 4.75 -7.61 5.99
N SER A 55 5.20 -8.45 6.92
CA SER A 55 4.43 -8.83 8.11
C SER A 55 4.18 -7.64 9.05
N LEU A 56 5.18 -6.75 9.23
CA LEU A 56 5.03 -5.51 9.99
C LEU A 56 4.04 -4.57 9.31
N LEU A 57 4.09 -4.47 7.98
CA LEU A 57 3.14 -3.69 7.19
C LEU A 57 1.72 -4.21 7.38
N LYS A 58 1.52 -5.54 7.26
CA LYS A 58 0.23 -6.19 7.47
C LYS A 58 -0.34 -5.89 8.86
N SER A 59 0.48 -5.99 9.91
CA SER A 59 0.05 -5.68 11.27
C SER A 59 -0.34 -4.21 11.43
N THR A 60 0.46 -3.30 10.88
CA THR A 60 0.23 -1.85 10.94
C THR A 60 -1.07 -1.47 10.22
N MET A 61 -1.26 -1.98 9.00
CA MET A 61 -2.46 -1.70 8.21
C MET A 61 -3.71 -2.32 8.82
N LYS A 62 -3.60 -3.51 9.43
CA LYS A 62 -4.71 -4.11 10.19
C LYS A 62 -5.14 -3.23 11.36
N ASP A 63 -4.19 -2.67 12.10
CA ASP A 63 -4.50 -1.78 13.23
C ASP A 63 -5.12 -0.47 12.75
N LEU A 64 -4.59 0.12 11.68
CA LEU A 64 -5.16 1.30 11.05
C LEU A 64 -6.61 1.06 10.62
N GLU A 65 -6.87 -0.01 9.89
CA GLU A 65 -8.23 -0.34 9.42
C GLU A 65 -9.17 -0.71 10.56
N TYR A 66 -8.68 -1.37 11.61
CA TYR A 66 -9.46 -1.60 12.81
C TYR A 66 -9.90 -0.29 13.47
N PHE A 67 -9.01 0.70 13.57
CA PHE A 67 -9.36 2.00 14.16
C PHE A 67 -10.25 2.86 13.26
N LEU A 68 -10.23 2.64 11.94
CA LEU A 68 -11.10 3.30 10.98
C LEU A 68 -12.50 2.67 10.90
N LEU A 69 -12.57 1.34 10.86
CA LEU A 69 -13.78 0.59 10.48
C LEU A 69 -14.37 -0.25 11.62
N GLY A 70 -13.61 -0.46 12.71
CA GLY A 70 -14.00 -1.28 13.85
C GLY A 70 -13.81 -2.78 13.64
N ASN A 71 -14.54 -3.57 14.44
CA ASN A 71 -14.37 -5.03 14.53
C ASN A 71 -14.59 -5.80 13.22
N ASP A 72 -15.35 -5.23 12.29
CA ASP A 72 -15.70 -5.85 11.01
C ASP A 72 -14.86 -5.33 9.83
N TRP A 73 -13.72 -4.70 10.09
CA TRP A 73 -12.85 -4.12 9.07
C TRP A 73 -12.54 -5.12 7.92
N TYR A 74 -12.30 -6.39 8.22
CA TYR A 74 -11.99 -7.42 7.20
C TYR A 74 -13.11 -7.64 6.16
N LYS A 75 -14.36 -7.28 6.50
CA LYS A 75 -15.50 -7.34 5.57
C LYS A 75 -15.58 -6.09 4.68
N HIS A 76 -15.00 -4.99 5.13
CA HIS A 76 -15.13 -3.65 4.56
C HIS A 76 -13.76 -3.00 4.33
N HIS A 77 -12.73 -3.81 4.10
CA HIS A 77 -11.35 -3.34 4.11
C HIS A 77 -11.15 -2.21 3.11
N ILE A 78 -10.20 -1.33 3.41
CA ILE A 78 -9.94 -0.14 2.60
C ILE A 78 -9.09 -0.57 1.40
N PRO A 79 -9.56 -0.38 0.15
CA PRO A 79 -8.75 -0.70 -1.01
C PRO A 79 -7.53 0.22 -1.12
N PHE A 80 -6.34 -0.37 -1.24
CA PHE A 80 -5.10 0.36 -1.44
C PHE A 80 -4.09 -0.43 -2.29
N ILE A 81 -3.10 0.29 -2.81
CA ILE A 81 -1.89 -0.26 -3.45
C ILE A 81 -0.67 0.28 -2.70
N ALA A 82 0.20 -0.61 -2.25
CA ALA A 82 1.46 -0.27 -1.61
C ALA A 82 2.64 -0.54 -2.55
N PHE A 83 3.59 0.39 -2.58
CA PHE A 83 4.87 0.26 -3.25
C PHE A 83 5.98 0.14 -2.21
N CYS A 84 6.74 -0.95 -2.26
CA CYS A 84 7.86 -1.20 -1.38
C CYS A 84 9.14 -0.61 -1.97
N GLU A 85 9.78 0.29 -1.22
CA GLU A 85 11.08 0.87 -1.54
C GLU A 85 12.15 0.25 -0.64
N SER A 86 13.31 -0.06 -1.20
CA SER A 86 14.51 -0.36 -0.40
C SER A 86 15.33 0.91 -0.25
N SER A 87 15.54 1.33 1.00
CA SER A 87 16.44 2.43 1.30
C SER A 87 17.89 2.10 0.91
N ILE A 88 18.76 3.12 0.93
CA ILE A 88 20.21 2.96 0.73
C ILE A 88 20.81 1.99 1.76
N SER A 89 20.25 1.92 2.98
CA SER A 89 20.66 0.98 4.02
C SER A 89 20.13 -0.44 3.82
N GLY A 90 19.45 -0.72 2.70
CA GLY A 90 18.87 -2.03 2.38
C GLY A 90 17.54 -2.33 3.09
N THR A 91 17.04 -1.39 3.90
CA THR A 91 15.83 -1.60 4.71
C THR A 91 14.59 -1.16 3.97
N TYR A 92 13.46 -1.83 4.17
CA TYR A 92 12.23 -1.52 3.43
C TYR A 92 11.37 -0.43 4.08
N HIS A 93 10.76 0.42 3.24
CA HIS A 93 9.64 1.30 3.57
C HIS A 93 8.57 1.23 2.49
N TYR A 94 7.39 1.81 2.74
CA TYR A 94 6.24 1.65 1.85
C TYR A 94 5.53 2.97 1.57
N HIS A 95 5.12 3.16 0.31
CA HIS A 95 4.21 4.22 -0.10
C HIS A 95 2.86 3.62 -0.47
N ILE A 96 1.80 4.05 0.20
CA ILE A 96 0.48 3.44 0.14
C ILE A 96 -0.52 4.44 -0.44
N PHE A 97 -1.08 4.08 -1.59
CA PHE A 97 -2.15 4.81 -2.26
C PHE A 97 -3.49 4.22 -1.86
N ILE A 98 -4.22 4.95 -1.02
CA ILE A 98 -5.57 4.59 -0.60
C ILE A 98 -6.55 5.19 -1.61
N TYR A 99 -7.27 4.36 -2.34
CA TYR A 99 -8.17 4.81 -3.41
C TYR A 99 -9.66 4.64 -3.04
N ASP A 100 -9.94 4.66 -1.75
CA ASP A 100 -11.29 4.78 -1.21
C ASP A 100 -11.66 6.25 -0.99
N ASN A 101 -12.71 6.71 -1.69
CA ASN A 101 -13.16 8.09 -1.63
C ASN A 101 -14.02 8.40 -0.40
N ASP A 102 -14.47 7.38 0.34
CA ASP A 102 -15.38 7.57 1.47
C ASP A 102 -14.63 7.87 2.79
N VAL A 103 -13.32 7.61 2.84
CA VAL A 103 -12.50 7.84 4.04
C VAL A 103 -12.03 9.29 4.11
N LYS A 104 -12.47 10.01 5.15
CA LYS A 104 -12.08 11.40 5.36
C LYS A 104 -10.67 11.50 5.95
N LEU A 105 -9.97 12.58 5.62
CA LEU A 105 -8.63 12.85 6.17
C LEU A 105 -8.61 12.86 7.70
N GLN A 106 -9.62 13.47 8.33
CA GLN A 106 -9.64 13.57 9.78
C GLN A 106 -9.78 12.19 10.44
N ASP A 107 -10.65 11.33 9.91
CA ASP A 107 -10.82 9.96 10.39
C ASP A 107 -9.50 9.17 10.25
N MET A 108 -8.77 9.37 9.14
CA MET A 108 -7.45 8.79 8.93
C MET A 108 -6.42 9.27 9.97
N LYS A 109 -6.37 10.58 10.25
CA LYS A 109 -5.47 11.15 11.27
C LYS A 109 -5.80 10.62 12.67
N ASP A 110 -7.08 10.57 13.01
CA ASP A 110 -7.54 10.07 14.31
C ASP A 110 -7.22 8.57 14.48
N ALA A 111 -7.35 7.79 13.42
CA ALA A 111 -6.96 6.38 13.43
C ALA A 111 -5.45 6.20 13.56
N LEU A 112 -4.63 7.00 12.86
CA LEU A 112 -3.17 6.99 13.00
C LEU A 112 -2.73 7.32 14.43
N ASN A 113 -3.35 8.31 15.08
CA ASN A 113 -3.07 8.62 16.47
C ASN A 113 -3.30 7.41 17.40
N LYS A 114 -4.38 6.64 17.16
CA LYS A 114 -4.63 5.41 17.91
C LYS A 114 -3.60 4.31 17.60
N VAL A 115 -3.11 4.23 16.36
CA VAL A 115 -1.99 3.34 16.02
C VAL A 115 -0.73 3.76 16.78
N PHE A 116 -0.43 5.06 16.88
CA PHE A 116 0.69 5.58 17.65
C PHE A 116 0.60 5.19 19.12
N GLU A 117 -0.55 5.42 19.76
CA GLU A 117 -0.80 5.04 21.15
C GLU A 117 -0.60 3.53 21.40
N LYS A 118 -1.03 2.70 20.44
CA LYS A 118 -0.93 1.24 20.57
C LYS A 118 0.48 0.70 20.35
N THR A 119 1.21 1.27 19.40
CA THR A 119 2.46 0.69 18.88
C THR A 119 3.72 1.39 19.38
N GLY A 120 3.59 2.60 19.91
CA GLY A 120 4.69 3.50 20.19
C GLY A 120 5.29 4.16 18.95
N TYR A 121 4.67 4.00 17.77
CA TYR A 121 5.07 4.70 16.56
C TYR A 121 4.69 6.18 16.62
N ASP A 122 5.28 6.99 15.75
CA ASP A 122 4.98 8.41 15.65
C ASP A 122 4.79 8.88 14.19
N MET A 123 4.64 10.19 14.02
CA MET A 123 4.51 10.85 12.72
C MET A 123 5.74 10.72 11.83
N HIS A 124 6.90 10.32 12.34
CA HIS A 124 8.07 9.98 11.52
C HIS A 124 7.98 8.54 10.99
N ASN A 125 7.18 7.69 11.63
CA ASN A 125 6.95 6.32 11.19
C ASN A 125 5.78 6.19 10.21
N LEU A 126 4.66 6.87 10.49
CA LEU A 126 3.48 6.86 9.63
C LEU A 126 3.10 8.30 9.32
N TYR A 127 3.22 8.72 8.06
CA TYR A 127 2.89 10.08 7.66
C TYR A 127 2.01 10.13 6.42
N LEU A 128 1.06 11.08 6.42
CA LEU A 128 0.13 11.33 5.32
C LEU A 128 0.57 12.56 4.55
N ASP A 129 0.87 12.39 3.28
CA ASP A 129 1.11 13.49 2.35
C ASP A 129 -0.11 13.71 1.43
N PRO A 130 -0.48 14.96 1.12
CA PRO A 130 -1.44 15.24 0.06
C PRO A 130 -0.96 14.69 -1.29
N PHE A 131 -1.84 13.99 -2.02
CA PHE A 131 -1.50 13.41 -3.32
C PHE A 131 -1.15 14.47 -4.40
N PHE A 132 -1.60 15.71 -4.22
CA PHE A 132 -1.42 16.83 -5.17
C PHE A 132 0.01 17.38 -5.27
N THR A 133 1.00 16.78 -4.61
CA THR A 133 2.39 17.14 -4.90
C THR A 133 2.77 16.56 -6.27
N VAL A 134 3.05 17.47 -7.20
CA VAL A 134 3.46 17.17 -8.58
C VAL A 134 4.54 16.08 -8.53
N ASN A 135 4.32 14.98 -9.28
CA ASN A 135 5.23 13.84 -9.44
C ASN A 135 5.12 12.69 -8.40
N THR A 136 4.16 12.67 -7.48
CA THR A 136 4.00 11.58 -6.49
C THR A 136 3.86 10.18 -7.12
N PRO A 137 3.02 9.95 -8.15
CA PRO A 137 2.95 8.66 -8.82
C PRO A 137 4.29 8.24 -9.42
N ASN A 138 5.01 9.15 -10.08
CA ASN A 138 6.32 8.88 -10.66
C ASN A 138 7.39 8.59 -9.60
N TYR A 139 7.33 9.28 -8.46
CA TYR A 139 8.22 9.06 -7.33
C TYR A 139 7.99 7.65 -6.77
N CYS A 140 6.75 7.28 -6.45
CA CYS A 140 6.47 5.98 -5.85
C CYS A 140 6.67 4.80 -6.83
N THR A 141 6.41 5.00 -8.13
CA THR A 141 6.65 3.94 -9.14
C THR A 141 8.09 3.83 -9.58
N LYS A 142 9.01 4.70 -9.13
CA LYS A 142 10.44 4.54 -9.43
C LYS A 142 10.97 3.22 -8.84
N GLU A 143 10.35 2.75 -7.76
CA GLU A 143 10.79 1.61 -6.95
C GLU A 143 10.30 0.25 -7.43
N ILE A 144 9.42 0.20 -8.44
CA ILE A 144 9.09 -1.06 -9.12
C ILE A 144 10.30 -1.60 -9.91
N MET A 145 11.31 -0.76 -10.13
CA MET A 145 12.59 -1.11 -10.72
C MET A 145 13.47 -1.68 -9.59
N GLY A 146 13.24 -2.95 -9.24
CA GLY A 146 13.74 -3.56 -7.99
C GLY A 146 15.23 -3.90 -7.96
N ASP A 147 16.02 -3.52 -8.96
CA ASP A 147 17.48 -3.68 -8.96
C ASP A 147 18.23 -2.60 -9.76
N LYS A 148 19.57 -2.61 -9.64
CA LYS A 148 20.48 -1.67 -10.33
C LYS A 148 20.40 -1.75 -11.87
N ASN A 149 19.88 -2.84 -12.40
CA ASN A 149 19.69 -3.07 -13.84
C ASN A 149 18.29 -2.65 -14.32
N ARG A 150 17.49 -2.05 -13.42
CA ARG A 150 16.13 -1.57 -13.70
C ARG A 150 15.22 -2.67 -14.19
N HIS A 151 15.38 -3.89 -13.67
CA HIS A 151 14.40 -4.94 -13.91
C HIS A 151 13.12 -4.66 -13.10
N PHE A 152 11.98 -4.93 -13.72
CA PHE A 152 10.69 -4.86 -13.04
C PHE A 152 10.58 -5.96 -11.98
N ASP A 153 10.18 -5.59 -10.77
CA ASP A 153 9.99 -6.48 -9.64
C ASP A 153 8.55 -6.38 -9.12
N THR A 154 7.74 -7.39 -9.42
CA THR A 154 6.32 -7.45 -9.04
C THR A 154 6.13 -7.47 -7.53
N ASP A 155 7.07 -8.03 -6.77
CA ASP A 155 6.95 -8.16 -5.32
C ASP A 155 7.03 -6.79 -4.63
N ARG A 156 7.46 -5.75 -5.38
CA ARG A 156 7.44 -4.36 -4.92
C ARG A 156 6.06 -3.74 -4.92
N ILE A 157 5.05 -4.42 -5.47
CA ILE A 157 3.67 -3.94 -5.55
C ILE A 157 2.79 -4.88 -4.75
N ILE A 158 2.14 -4.35 -3.72
CA ILE A 158 1.29 -5.14 -2.81
C ILE A 158 -0.11 -4.52 -2.80
N THR A 159 -1.13 -5.31 -3.13
CA THR A 159 -2.52 -4.86 -3.01
C THR A 159 -3.07 -5.11 -1.61
N SER A 160 -4.09 -4.36 -1.18
CA SER A 160 -4.78 -4.63 0.09
C SER A 160 -5.30 -6.07 0.20
N PHE A 161 -5.82 -6.61 -0.91
CA PHE A 161 -6.30 -7.99 -1.01
C PHE A 161 -5.18 -9.00 -0.75
N GLU A 162 -4.01 -8.79 -1.36
CA GLU A 162 -2.85 -9.64 -1.14
C GLU A 162 -2.31 -9.51 0.28
N LEU A 163 -2.16 -8.29 0.80
CA LEU A 163 -1.61 -8.06 2.14
C LEU A 163 -2.44 -8.76 3.23
N PHE A 164 -3.77 -8.75 3.08
CA PHE A 164 -4.70 -9.31 4.06
C PHE A 164 -5.18 -10.73 3.76
N ASP A 165 -4.70 -11.35 2.68
CA ASP A 165 -5.18 -12.66 2.21
C ASP A 165 -6.71 -12.68 1.97
N ILE A 166 -7.27 -11.58 1.46
CA ILE A 166 -8.72 -11.46 1.20
C ILE A 166 -9.04 -11.99 -0.19
N ASP A 167 -9.88 -13.02 -0.27
CA ASP A 167 -10.34 -13.57 -1.53
C ASP A 167 -11.22 -12.54 -2.29
N THR A 168 -10.76 -12.14 -3.48
CA THR A 168 -11.44 -11.21 -4.38
C THR A 168 -12.85 -11.63 -4.77
N ARG A 169 -13.21 -12.93 -4.65
CA ARG A 169 -14.56 -13.43 -4.90
C ARG A 169 -15.57 -12.96 -3.85
N TYR A 170 -15.12 -12.71 -2.62
CA TYR A 170 -15.99 -12.20 -1.54
C TYR A 170 -16.38 -10.72 -1.75
N SER A 171 -15.52 -9.88 -2.34
CA SER A 171 -15.83 -8.44 -2.50
C SER A 171 -16.88 -8.16 -3.60
N LYS A 172 -16.95 -8.98 -4.65
CA LYS A 172 -18.02 -8.90 -5.68
C LYS A 172 -19.42 -9.12 -5.10
N SER A 173 -19.54 -9.89 -4.02
CA SER A 173 -20.81 -10.11 -3.35
C SER A 173 -21.28 -8.90 -2.52
N GLN A 174 -20.34 -8.14 -1.96
CA GLN A 174 -20.59 -6.94 -1.15
C GLN A 174 -20.97 -5.72 -1.99
N SER A 175 -20.26 -5.48 -3.08
CA SER A 175 -20.56 -4.39 -4.03
C SER A 175 -21.95 -4.55 -4.69
N ARG A 176 -22.40 -5.79 -4.92
CA ARG A 176 -23.78 -6.09 -5.35
C ARG A 176 -24.82 -5.80 -4.27
N ARG A 177 -24.53 -6.07 -2.99
CA ARG A 177 -25.43 -5.79 -1.86
C ARG A 177 -25.53 -4.29 -1.54
N ALA A 178 -24.44 -3.53 -1.67
CA ALA A 178 -24.45 -2.07 -1.49
C ALA A 178 -25.32 -1.36 -2.55
N ARG A 179 -25.27 -1.83 -3.80
CA ARG A 179 -26.14 -1.35 -4.89
C ARG A 179 -27.61 -1.77 -4.76
N ALA A 180 -27.92 -2.79 -3.96
CA ALA A 180 -29.27 -3.34 -3.82
C ALA A 180 -30.10 -2.71 -2.68
N LYS A 181 -29.60 -1.72 -1.93
CA LYS A 181 -30.42 -1.02 -0.93
C LYS A 181 -31.49 -0.17 -1.66
N PRO A 182 -32.80 -0.43 -1.47
CA PRO A 182 -33.84 0.34 -2.15
C PRO A 182 -33.88 1.76 -1.57
N LYS A 183 -34.02 2.75 -2.46
CA LYS A 183 -34.35 4.13 -2.09
C LYS A 183 -35.63 4.10 -1.26
N ARG A 184 -35.54 4.45 0.04
CA ARG A 184 -36.72 4.72 0.87
C ARG A 184 -37.53 5.81 0.18
N LYS A 185 -38.70 5.44 -0.36
CA LYS A 185 -39.70 6.40 -0.81
C LYS A 185 -40.15 7.21 0.41
N ARG A 186 -40.09 8.54 0.29
CA ARG A 186 -40.80 9.48 1.16
C ARG A 186 -42.27 9.46 0.80
#